data_AF-A0A6L7Z465-F1
#
_entry.id   AF-A0A6L7Z465-F1
#
_cell.length_a   1.000
_cell.length_b   1.000
_cell.length_c   1.000
_cell.angle_alpha   90.00
_cell.angle_beta   90.00
_cell.angle_gamma   90.00
#
_symmetry.space_group_name_H-M   'P 1'
#
loop_
_entity.id
_entity.type
_entity.pdbx_description
1 polymer ?
#
loop_
_entity_poly.entity_id
_entity_poly.type
_entity_poly.pdbx_seq_one_letter_code
_entity_poly.pdbx_strand_id
1 'polypeptide(L)'
;MTIGQWIDGRERAVPDEFRPHLSAGGPVSPDALLAAAEREVTGCAVENPRDRSAAFTLLAADAYVTYACALMIVEGAGASTLKGTAQRVARGWWDNL
;
A
#
# COMPACT_ATOMS: atom_id res chain seq x y z
N MET A 1 11.15 -8.15 7.86
CA MET A 1 9.96 -8.82 7.31
C MET A 1 9.60 -8.16 6.00
N THR A 2 9.33 -8.93 4.95
CA THR A 2 8.87 -8.41 3.65
C THR A 2 7.36 -8.14 3.69
N ILE A 3 6.81 -7.44 2.69
CA ILE A 3 5.35 -7.26 2.59
C ILE A 3 4.62 -8.59 2.36
N GLY A 4 5.19 -9.50 1.56
CA GLY A 4 4.61 -10.83 1.34
C GLY A 4 4.50 -11.62 2.64
N GLN A 5 5.57 -11.64 3.44
CA GLN A 5 5.58 -12.29 4.75
C GLN A 5 4.58 -11.65 5.73
N TRP A 6 4.42 -10.32 5.70
CA TRP A 6 3.44 -9.63 6.53
C TRP A 6 2.00 -9.98 6.12
N ILE A 7 1.73 -10.05 4.81
CA ILE A 7 0.40 -10.40 4.26
C ILE A 7 0.02 -11.84 4.59
N ASP A 8 0.97 -12.77 4.49
CA ASP A 8 0.77 -14.18 4.82
C ASP A 8 0.41 -14.38 6.31
N GLY A 9 0.74 -13.41 7.16
CA GLY A 9 0.40 -13.40 8.59
C GLY A 9 -0.95 -12.77 8.95
N ARG A 10 -1.74 -12.25 7.99
CA ARG A 10 -3.03 -11.59 8.30
C ARG A 10 -4.12 -12.60 8.65
N GLU A 11 -4.98 -12.21 9.61
CA GLU A 11 -6.23 -12.93 9.84
C GLU A 11 -7.19 -12.71 8.66
N ARG A 12 -7.76 -13.83 8.18
CA ARG A 12 -8.32 -14.03 6.83
C ARG A 12 -7.23 -14.03 5.76
N ALA A 13 -7.12 -15.17 5.08
CA ALA A 13 -6.15 -15.34 4.01
C ALA A 13 -6.41 -14.31 2.89
N VAL A 14 -5.32 -13.73 2.42
CA VAL A 14 -5.34 -12.84 1.26
C VAL A 14 -5.41 -13.72 0.00
N PRO A 15 -6.33 -13.45 -0.95
CA PRO A 15 -6.46 -14.25 -2.17
C PRO A 15 -5.16 -14.32 -2.98
N ASP A 16 -4.88 -15.47 -3.58
CA ASP A 16 -3.65 -15.68 -4.36
C ASP A 16 -3.56 -14.74 -5.57
N GLU A 17 -4.71 -14.36 -6.14
CA GLU A 17 -4.82 -13.42 -7.25
C GLU A 17 -4.33 -12.01 -6.89
N PHE A 18 -4.28 -11.67 -5.60
CA PHE A 18 -3.74 -10.38 -5.16
C PHE A 18 -2.22 -10.36 -5.14
N ARG A 19 -1.56 -11.51 -4.97
CA ARG A 19 -0.10 -11.58 -4.77
C ARG A 19 0.72 -10.98 -5.92
N PRO A 20 0.36 -11.15 -7.20
CA PRO A 20 1.08 -10.53 -8.31
C PRO A 20 1.10 -9.00 -8.29
N HIS A 21 0.15 -8.37 -7.59
CA HIS A 21 0.04 -6.92 -7.46
C HIS A 21 0.92 -6.35 -6.33
N LEU A 22 1.60 -7.24 -5.58
CA LEU A 22 2.54 -6.84 -4.55
C LEU A 22 3.96 -6.94 -5.09
N SER A 23 4.76 -5.92 -4.83
CA SER A 23 6.18 -5.92 -5.14
C SER A 23 6.89 -6.92 -4.23
N ALA A 24 7.20 -8.09 -4.78
CA ALA A 24 8.00 -9.11 -4.13
C ALA A 24 9.46 -8.62 -4.03
N GLY A 25 9.76 -7.89 -2.96
CA GLY A 25 11.10 -7.41 -2.62
C GLY A 25 11.42 -7.68 -1.16
N GLY A 26 12.69 -7.59 -0.80
CA GLY A 26 13.24 -7.88 0.53
C GLY A 26 12.68 -7.00 1.68
N PRO A 27 13.45 -6.79 2.76
CA PRO A 27 13.01 -5.91 3.84
C PRO A 27 12.63 -4.52 3.29
N VAL A 28 11.42 -4.07 3.62
CA VAL A 28 10.84 -2.82 3.12
C VAL A 28 10.80 -1.79 4.25
N SER A 29 11.25 -0.56 3.98
CA SER A 29 11.09 0.57 4.90
C SER A 29 9.70 1.20 4.75
N PRO A 30 9.20 1.94 5.76
CA PRO A 30 7.95 2.69 5.62
C PRO A 30 7.94 3.62 4.39
N ASP A 31 9.04 4.33 4.13
CA ASP A 31 9.13 5.20 2.94
C ASP A 31 9.06 4.44 1.62
N ALA A 32 9.69 3.26 1.53
CA ALA A 32 9.64 2.43 0.33
C ALA A 32 8.21 1.91 0.06
N LEU A 33 7.49 1.56 1.12
CA LEU A 33 6.08 1.16 1.06
C LEU A 33 5.19 2.33 0.59
N LEU A 34 5.39 3.52 1.15
CA LEU A 34 4.61 4.70 0.74
C LEU A 34 4.89 5.11 -0.70
N ALA A 35 6.14 5.04 -1.15
CA ALA A 35 6.48 5.25 -2.55
C ALA A 35 5.84 4.20 -3.48
N ALA A 36 5.71 2.95 -3.03
CA ALA A 36 4.97 1.93 -3.77
C ALA A 36 3.48 2.26 -3.84
N ALA A 37 2.85 2.64 -2.73
CA ALA A 37 1.46 3.04 -2.69
C ALA A 37 1.15 4.22 -3.63
N GLU A 38 2.01 5.24 -3.67
CA GLU A 38 1.89 6.38 -4.58
C GLU A 38 1.92 5.95 -6.05
N ARG A 39 2.81 5.00 -6.40
CA ARG A 39 2.89 4.47 -7.77
C ARG A 39 1.62 3.72 -8.16
N GLU A 40 1.10 2.87 -7.28
CA GLU A 40 -0.13 2.11 -7.54
C GLU A 40 -1.33 3.07 -7.73
N VAL A 41 -1.51 4.05 -6.84
CA VAL A 41 -2.59 5.04 -6.96
C VAL A 41 -2.51 5.81 -8.28
N THR A 42 -1.30 6.25 -8.66
CA THR A 42 -1.07 6.94 -9.93
C THR A 42 -1.35 6.03 -11.13
N GLY A 43 -0.91 4.77 -11.09
CA GLY A 43 -1.18 3.78 -12.13
C GLY A 43 -2.67 3.52 -12.32
N CYS A 44 -3.40 3.37 -11.21
CA CYS A 44 -4.85 3.19 -11.23
C CYS A 44 -5.59 4.35 -11.92
N ALA A 45 -5.14 5.60 -11.72
CA ALA A 45 -5.78 6.77 -12.33
C ALA A 45 -5.67 6.79 -13.86
N VAL A 46 -4.65 6.13 -14.42
CA VAL A 46 -4.42 5.99 -15.86
C VAL A 46 -5.19 4.79 -16.45
N GLU A 47 -5.60 3.84 -15.62
CA GLU A 47 -6.33 2.64 -16.04
C GLU A 47 -7.84 2.88 -16.23
N ASN A 48 -8.48 2.01 -17.02
CA ASN A 48 -9.93 2.05 -17.20
C ASN A 48 -10.62 1.65 -15.88
N PRO A 49 -11.50 2.47 -15.29
CA PRO A 49 -12.17 2.16 -14.02
C PRO A 49 -13.06 0.91 -14.06
N ARG A 50 -13.39 0.40 -15.26
CA ARG A 50 -14.13 -0.85 -15.45
C ARG A 50 -13.22 -2.08 -15.46
N ASP A 51 -11.91 -1.89 -15.47
CA ASP A 51 -10.94 -2.96 -15.38
C ASP A 51 -10.78 -3.40 -13.91
N ARG A 52 -10.83 -4.71 -13.69
CA ARG A 52 -10.62 -5.30 -12.38
C ARG A 52 -9.16 -5.17 -11.93
N SER A 53 -8.22 -5.01 -12.87
CA SER A 53 -6.82 -4.70 -12.59
C SER A 53 -6.68 -3.41 -11.78
N ALA A 54 -7.37 -2.33 -12.16
CA ALA A 54 -7.30 -1.05 -11.46
C ALA A 54 -7.76 -1.16 -9.99
N ALA A 55 -8.78 -2.00 -9.73
CA ALA A 55 -9.23 -2.28 -8.38
C ALA A 55 -8.16 -3.03 -7.56
N PHE A 56 -7.44 -3.97 -8.15
CA PHE A 56 -6.33 -4.67 -7.47
C PHE A 56 -5.15 -3.74 -7.19
N THR A 57 -4.85 -2.82 -8.11
CA THR A 57 -3.85 -1.77 -7.93
C THR A 57 -4.18 -0.89 -6.70
N LEU A 58 -5.44 -0.48 -6.52
CA LEU A 58 -5.86 0.24 -5.31
C LEU A 58 -5.76 -0.58 -4.03
N LEU A 59 -6.11 -1.87 -4.10
CA LEU A 59 -5.93 -2.78 -2.95
C LEU A 59 -4.45 -2.96 -2.59
N ALA A 60 -3.55 -2.96 -3.57
CA ALA A 60 -2.10 -3.00 -3.33
C ALA A 60 -1.63 -1.74 -2.62
N ALA A 61 -2.08 -0.56 -3.06
CA ALA A 61 -1.82 0.72 -2.39
C ALA A 61 -2.25 0.69 -0.91
N ASP A 62 -3.47 0.21 -0.61
CA ASP A 62 -3.98 0.06 0.75
C ASP A 62 -3.09 -0.86 1.61
N ALA A 63 -2.67 -2.01 1.05
CA ALA A 63 -1.81 -2.94 1.74
C ALA A 63 -0.43 -2.33 2.08
N TYR A 64 0.17 -1.57 1.16
CA TYR A 64 1.43 -0.87 1.40
C TYR A 64 1.29 0.18 2.51
N VAL A 65 0.25 1.02 2.47
CA VAL A 65 -0.02 2.05 3.50
C VAL A 65 -0.24 1.39 4.86
N THR A 66 -1.06 0.34 4.91
CA THR A 66 -1.36 -0.38 6.15
C THR A 66 -0.09 -0.97 6.76
N TYR A 67 0.77 -1.59 5.94
CA TYR A 67 2.00 -2.15 6.44
C TYR A 67 2.99 -1.07 6.91
N ALA A 68 3.10 0.04 6.17
CA ALA A 68 3.93 1.18 6.57
C ALA A 68 3.51 1.72 7.93
N CYS A 69 2.20 1.91 8.14
CA CYS A 69 1.64 2.32 9.42
C CYS A 69 1.95 1.31 10.54
N ALA A 70 1.84 0.00 10.27
CA ALA A 70 2.16 -1.03 11.26
C ALA A 70 3.64 -0.96 11.68
N LEU A 71 4.57 -0.80 10.73
CA LEU A 71 5.99 -0.62 11.03
C LEU A 71 6.24 0.65 11.86
N MET A 72 5.64 1.77 11.46
CA MET A 72 5.75 3.03 12.20
C MET A 72 5.21 2.92 13.63
N ILE A 73 4.11 2.19 13.85
CA ILE A 73 3.56 1.94 15.20
C ILE A 73 4.56 1.14 16.04
N VAL A 74 5.17 0.09 15.48
CA VAL A 74 6.20 -0.71 16.16
C VAL A 74 7.43 0.16 16.52
N GLU A 75 7.76 1.13 15.68
CA GLU A 75 8.84 2.10 15.89
C GLU A 75 8.46 3.25 16.86
N GLY A 76 7.22 3.29 17.37
CA GLY A 76 6.76 4.28 18.34
C GLY A 76 6.26 5.60 17.73
N ALA A 77 5.86 5.60 16.45
CA ALA A 77 5.29 6.78 15.81
C ALA A 77 3.98 7.23 16.48
N GLY A 78 3.85 8.55 16.65
CA GLY A 78 2.63 9.17 17.16
C GLY A 78 1.54 9.32 16.09
N ALA A 79 0.33 9.67 16.53
CA ALA A 79 -0.83 9.85 15.67
C ALA A 79 -0.63 10.91 14.56
N SER A 80 0.16 11.96 14.82
CA SER A 80 0.48 13.00 13.82
C SER A 80 1.29 12.45 12.65
N THR A 81 2.26 11.58 12.92
CA THR A 81 3.06 10.90 11.89
C THR A 81 2.19 10.00 11.03
N LEU A 82 1.35 9.16 11.65
CA LEU A 82 0.44 8.27 10.93
C LEU A 82 -0.57 9.05 10.06
N LYS A 83 -1.08 10.18 10.57
CA LYS A 83 -1.94 11.07 9.80
C LYS A 83 -1.21 11.66 8.59
N GLY A 84 0.02 12.12 8.76
CA GLY A 84 0.83 12.65 7.66
C GLY A 84 1.07 11.60 6.57
N THR A 85 1.34 10.36 6.98
CA THR A 85 1.48 9.20 6.09
C THR A 85 0.22 8.93 5.27
N ALA A 86 -0.95 8.86 5.91
CA ALA A 86 -2.21 8.66 5.20
C ALA A 86 -2.53 9.82 4.25
N GLN A 87 -2.26 11.06 4.66
CA GLN A 87 -2.48 12.24 3.83
C GLN A 87 -1.56 12.29 2.60
N ARG A 88 -0.32 11.84 2.73
CA ARG A 88 0.66 11.78 1.63
C ARG A 88 0.11 10.95 0.48
N VAL A 89 -0.35 9.73 0.76
CA VAL A 89 -0.90 8.85 -0.27
C VAL A 89 -2.26 9.34 -0.77
N ALA A 90 -3.12 9.87 0.11
CA ALA A 90 -4.41 10.43 -0.30
C ALA A 90 -4.29 11.63 -1.23
N ARG A 91 -3.29 12.51 -1.06
CA ARG A 91 -3.04 13.63 -1.99
C ARG A 91 -2.70 13.15 -3.38
N GLY A 92 -1.84 12.13 -3.49
CA GLY A 92 -1.54 11.49 -4.78
C GLY A 92 -2.78 10.95 -5.47
N TRP A 93 -3.84 10.63 -4.73
CA TRP A 93 -5.12 10.23 -5.33
C TRP A 93 -5.90 11.41 -5.91
N TRP A 94 -6.01 12.51 -5.17
CA TRP A 94 -6.78 13.69 -5.58
C TRP A 94 -6.12 14.46 -6.71
N ASP A 95 -4.78 14.51 -6.75
CA ASP A 95 -4.04 15.25 -7.77
C ASP A 95 -4.09 14.57 -9.16
N ASN A 96 -4.52 13.31 -9.23
CA ASN A 96 -4.57 12.51 -10.46
C ASN A 96 -6.00 12.15 -10.91
N LEU A 97 -7.04 12.70 -10.27
CA LEU A 97 -8.45 12.60 -10.69
C LEU A 97 -8.86 13.86 -11.48
#